data_AF-A0A3N6PJM8-F1
#
_entry.id   AF-A0A3N6PJM8-F1
#
_cell.length_a   1.000
_cell.length_b   1.000
_cell.length_c   1.000
_cell.angle_alpha   90.00
_cell.angle_beta   90.00
_cell.angle_gamma   90.00
#
_symmetry.space_group_name_H-M   'P 1'
#
loop_
_entity.id
_entity.type
_entity.pdbx_description
1 polymer ?
#
loop_
_entity_poly.entity_id
_entity_poly.type
_entity_poly.pdbx_seq_one_letter_code
_entity_poly.pdbx_strand_id
1 'polypeptide(L)'
;MHEDDDSSRLSRRRLLRASAAATTLSVVGTGQASAGRWSDLEVGPSSDRRCPDATTQPSMGHCAGSSVEGCADDHPVTRELRAAVDETLTERYPDAGALIDAGFKPYFDAFDVADEDGWSHWLSPEYIGDGEVLDPDRPESVLVDNATWRSIGVMFIATRGGEPVEPPPVYDDGDGSEWNDDGDRSEDGPDDESGDAGEDELDVAYATDMEEGEHHSDDHHDGPDHDHPPGDADRCSPWHYHAGFPGRFAWWYYRQVYERDFEERDLEFPCRTPCMMHVWTVDHPEGVYAHGGPPAEFRPDAPADDPGFDTDATPGEDDLEWTVLPEDARPDRTPDELSLLGP
;
A
#
# COMPACT_ATOMS: atom_id res chain seq x y z
N MET A 1 -64.43 46.95 16.93
CA MET A 1 -63.62 47.31 15.75
C MET A 1 -62.24 46.71 15.93
N HIS A 2 -62.07 45.47 15.47
CA HIS A 2 -60.98 44.97 14.62
C HIS A 2 -61.16 43.46 14.49
N GLU A 3 -61.26 43.04 13.23
CA GLU A 3 -61.34 41.69 12.68
C GLU A 3 -59.92 41.16 12.39
N ASP A 4 -59.87 39.97 11.78
CA ASP A 4 -58.75 39.21 11.20
C ASP A 4 -58.14 38.14 12.13
N ASP A 5 -58.56 36.86 12.04
CA ASP A 5 -58.26 35.80 11.03
C ASP A 5 -56.76 35.50 10.90
N ASP A 6 -56.30 34.35 11.39
CA ASP A 6 -56.28 33.04 10.72
C ASP A 6 -55.09 32.87 9.77
N SER A 7 -54.28 31.86 10.04
CA SER A 7 -53.83 30.85 9.07
C SER A 7 -52.54 30.18 9.52
N SER A 8 -52.75 28.91 9.88
CA SER A 8 -51.76 27.88 10.11
C SER A 8 -50.87 27.67 8.87
N ARG A 9 -49.56 27.86 9.04
CA ARG A 9 -48.56 27.51 8.02
C ARG A 9 -48.28 26.01 8.07
N LEU A 10 -49.03 25.25 7.26
CA LEU A 10 -48.64 23.93 6.77
C LEU A 10 -48.02 24.07 5.38
N SER A 11 -46.73 23.80 5.22
CA SER A 11 -46.07 23.51 3.93
C SER A 11 -44.64 23.03 4.21
N ARG A 12 -44.24 21.79 3.92
CA ARG A 12 -43.53 21.43 2.67
C ARG A 12 -43.44 19.90 2.41
N ARG A 13 -44.40 19.07 2.87
CA ARG A 13 -44.25 17.59 2.77
C ARG A 13 -45.24 16.81 1.92
N ARG A 14 -46.10 17.43 1.12
CA ARG A 14 -46.94 16.69 0.16
C ARG A 14 -47.25 17.52 -1.05
N LEU A 15 -46.46 17.38 -2.11
CA LEU A 15 -46.85 17.74 -3.47
C LEU A 15 -45.84 17.18 -4.47
N LEU A 16 -45.87 15.87 -4.73
CA LEU A 16 -45.55 15.33 -6.05
C LEU A 16 -46.36 14.05 -6.25
N ARG A 17 -47.48 14.19 -6.96
CA ARG A 17 -48.16 13.10 -7.65
C ARG A 17 -48.55 13.57 -9.03
N ALA A 18 -48.09 12.80 -10.01
CA ALA A 18 -48.60 12.63 -11.36
C ALA A 18 -48.38 13.76 -12.39
N SER A 19 -47.53 13.47 -13.36
CA SER A 19 -47.81 13.70 -14.78
C SER A 19 -47.07 12.66 -15.60
N ALA A 20 -47.84 11.75 -16.19
CA ALA A 20 -47.38 10.78 -17.17
C ALA A 20 -47.23 11.49 -18.52
N ALA A 21 -46.07 11.33 -19.16
CA ALA A 21 -45.90 11.56 -20.58
C ALA A 21 -45.13 10.38 -21.16
N ALA A 22 -45.76 9.69 -22.11
CA ALA A 22 -45.16 8.63 -22.87
C ALA A 22 -44.16 9.23 -23.86
N THR A 23 -42.91 8.78 -23.80
CA THR A 23 -41.94 8.97 -24.87
C THR A 23 -41.28 7.63 -25.12
N THR A 24 -41.50 7.09 -26.32
CA THR A 24 -40.80 5.93 -26.85
C THR A 24 -39.38 6.34 -27.18
N LEU A 25 -38.41 5.84 -26.40
CA LEU A 25 -36.98 5.91 -26.73
C LEU A 25 -36.47 4.51 -27.00
N SER A 26 -35.75 4.41 -28.11
CA SER A 26 -35.14 3.20 -28.63
C SER A 26 -34.12 2.61 -27.67
N VAL A 27 -34.10 1.28 -27.64
CA VAL A 27 -33.21 0.42 -26.86
C VAL A 27 -31.74 0.76 -27.10
N VAL A 28 -31.07 1.20 -26.03
CA VAL A 28 -29.63 0.99 -25.79
C VAL A 28 -29.56 0.35 -24.40
N GLY A 29 -28.96 -0.83 -24.32
CA GLY A 29 -29.01 -1.69 -23.14
C GLY A 29 -28.32 -1.06 -21.93
N THR A 30 -29.12 -0.54 -21.00
CA THR A 30 -28.72 -0.28 -19.63
C THR A 30 -29.06 -1.51 -18.80
N GLY A 31 -28.04 -2.24 -18.34
CA GLY A 31 -28.20 -3.22 -17.28
C GLY A 31 -28.72 -2.52 -16.03
N GLN A 32 -29.97 -2.79 -15.65
CA GLN A 32 -30.47 -2.44 -14.33
C GLN A 32 -29.84 -3.40 -13.33
N ALA A 33 -28.80 -2.96 -12.62
CA ALA A 33 -28.40 -3.58 -11.37
C ALA A 33 -29.32 -3.02 -10.27
N SER A 34 -30.31 -3.81 -9.87
CA SER A 34 -31.04 -3.62 -8.62
C SER A 34 -30.12 -3.98 -7.45
N ALA A 35 -30.05 -3.11 -6.44
CA ALA A 35 -29.22 -3.28 -5.24
C ALA A 35 -29.49 -4.62 -4.53
N GLY A 36 -28.60 -5.59 -4.78
CA GLY A 36 -28.19 -6.56 -3.79
C GLY A 36 -27.20 -5.88 -2.84
N ARG A 37 -27.38 -6.13 -1.55
CA ARG A 37 -26.36 -6.04 -0.50
C ARG A 37 -24.98 -6.38 -1.12
N TRP A 38 -23.89 -5.69 -0.79
CA TRP A 38 -22.51 -5.99 -1.26
C TRP A 38 -22.02 -7.46 -1.05
N SER A 39 -22.88 -8.33 -0.50
CA SER A 39 -22.79 -9.78 -0.61
C SER A 39 -23.06 -10.34 -2.02
N ASP A 40 -23.60 -9.54 -2.97
CA ASP A 40 -23.99 -9.97 -4.33
C ASP A 40 -23.30 -9.15 -5.44
N LEU A 41 -22.03 -8.76 -5.24
CA LEU A 41 -21.14 -8.72 -6.40
C LEU A 41 -20.97 -10.19 -6.82
N GLU A 42 -21.81 -10.66 -7.76
CA GLU A 42 -21.60 -11.93 -8.46
C GLU A 42 -20.31 -11.83 -9.28
N VAL A 43 -19.18 -11.94 -8.58
CA VAL A 43 -17.97 -12.56 -9.07
C VAL A 43 -18.42 -13.86 -9.71
N GLY A 44 -18.27 -13.97 -11.02
CA GLY A 44 -18.57 -15.22 -11.72
C GLY A 44 -17.85 -16.40 -11.06
N PRO A 45 -18.26 -17.65 -11.32
CA PRO A 45 -17.67 -18.82 -10.69
C PRO A 45 -16.25 -19.09 -11.25
N SER A 46 -15.31 -18.19 -11.03
CA SER A 46 -13.90 -18.49 -10.91
C SER A 46 -13.71 -19.16 -9.56
N SER A 47 -13.65 -20.49 -9.59
CA SER A 47 -13.37 -21.35 -8.46
C SER A 47 -11.99 -20.98 -7.88
N ASP A 48 -11.91 -20.98 -6.55
CA ASP A 48 -10.68 -21.20 -5.77
C ASP A 48 -9.65 -20.07 -5.57
N ARG A 49 -10.09 -18.89 -5.10
CA ARG A 49 -9.32 -18.15 -4.08
C ARG A 49 -10.24 -17.62 -2.99
N ARG A 50 -10.65 -18.50 -2.07
CA ARG A 50 -11.02 -18.03 -0.74
C ARG A 50 -9.77 -17.36 -0.19
N CYS A 51 -9.74 -16.04 -0.10
CA CYS A 51 -8.69 -15.30 0.58
C CYS A 51 -8.84 -15.59 2.09
N PRO A 52 -8.09 -16.51 2.70
CA PRO A 52 -8.33 -16.89 4.09
C PRO A 52 -8.02 -15.73 5.04
N ASP A 53 -7.09 -14.86 4.65
CA ASP A 53 -6.60 -13.74 5.47
C ASP A 53 -7.46 -12.48 5.32
N ALA A 54 -8.34 -12.44 4.31
CA ALA A 54 -9.16 -11.28 4.01
C ALA A 54 -10.15 -10.99 5.15
N THR A 55 -10.07 -9.79 5.73
CA THR A 55 -11.00 -9.34 6.77
C THR A 55 -11.76 -8.08 6.36
N THR A 56 -12.87 -7.79 7.04
CA THR A 56 -13.65 -6.56 6.84
C THR A 56 -13.12 -5.39 7.66
N GLN A 57 -12.49 -5.66 8.81
CA GLN A 57 -11.89 -4.65 9.67
C GLN A 57 -10.44 -4.40 9.24
N PRO A 58 -9.78 -3.32 9.70
CA PRO A 58 -8.34 -3.20 9.56
C PRO A 58 -7.64 -4.45 10.12
N SER A 59 -6.76 -5.05 9.33
CA SER A 59 -5.91 -6.16 9.76
C SER A 59 -4.67 -6.25 8.89
N MET A 60 -3.58 -6.69 9.50
CA MET A 60 -2.29 -6.89 8.84
C MET A 60 -1.77 -8.32 9.07
N GLY A 61 -0.84 -8.73 8.22
CA GLY A 61 -0.07 -9.96 8.36
C GLY A 61 1.38 -9.73 7.98
N HIS A 62 2.24 -10.66 8.36
CA HIS A 62 3.68 -10.63 8.10
C HIS A 62 4.00 -11.24 6.73
N CYS A 63 4.90 -10.61 6.00
CA CYS A 63 5.38 -11.15 4.73
C CYS A 63 6.24 -12.40 4.93
N ALA A 64 6.47 -13.16 3.86
CA ALA A 64 7.34 -14.34 3.94
C ALA A 64 8.76 -13.88 4.35
N GLY A 65 9.35 -14.52 5.37
CA GLY A 65 10.68 -14.16 5.88
C GLY A 65 10.73 -12.87 6.71
N SER A 66 9.60 -12.18 6.93
CA SER A 66 9.57 -10.97 7.74
C SER A 66 9.64 -11.29 9.24
N SER A 67 10.43 -10.51 9.98
CA SER A 67 10.52 -10.54 11.44
C SER A 67 10.79 -9.13 11.95
N VAL A 68 10.11 -8.75 13.03
CA VAL A 68 10.36 -7.50 13.76
C VAL A 68 11.21 -7.73 15.02
N GLU A 69 11.48 -8.99 15.38
CA GLU A 69 12.11 -9.33 16.66
C GLU A 69 13.53 -8.77 16.79
N GLY A 70 14.29 -8.77 15.69
CA GLY A 70 15.64 -8.19 15.64
C GLY A 70 15.69 -6.71 15.29
N CYS A 71 14.55 -6.05 15.05
CA CYS A 71 14.51 -4.64 14.70
C CYS A 71 14.79 -3.75 15.91
N ALA A 72 15.80 -2.89 15.78
CA ALA A 72 16.15 -1.89 16.78
C ALA A 72 16.37 -0.52 16.15
N ASP A 73 15.78 0.52 16.77
CA ASP A 73 15.86 1.91 16.31
C ASP A 73 17.29 2.46 16.37
N ASP A 74 18.11 1.96 17.30
CA ASP A 74 19.50 2.38 17.49
C ASP A 74 20.50 1.51 16.71
N HIS A 75 20.04 0.51 15.96
CA HIS A 75 20.89 -0.28 15.07
C HIS A 75 21.52 0.63 13.99
N PRO A 76 22.83 0.49 13.68
CA PRO A 76 23.50 1.36 12.72
C PRO A 76 22.81 1.45 11.36
N VAL A 77 22.35 0.31 10.83
CA VAL A 77 21.66 0.25 9.53
C VAL A 77 20.30 0.95 9.57
N THR A 78 19.53 0.78 10.66
CA THR A 78 18.26 1.52 10.84
C THR A 78 18.49 3.03 10.86
N ARG A 79 19.55 3.48 11.54
CA ARG A 79 19.89 4.89 11.64
C ARG A 79 20.35 5.48 10.30
N GLU A 80 21.14 4.72 9.54
CA GLU A 80 21.58 5.09 8.21
C GLU A 80 20.40 5.21 7.24
N LEU A 81 19.52 4.19 7.21
CA LEU A 81 18.30 4.22 6.41
C LEU A 81 17.41 5.40 6.78
N ARG A 82 17.12 5.62 8.07
CA ARG A 82 16.30 6.76 8.52
C ARG A 82 16.94 8.09 8.12
N ALA A 83 18.26 8.23 8.22
CA ALA A 83 18.96 9.45 7.82
C ALA A 83 18.88 9.70 6.31
N ALA A 84 19.05 8.66 5.48
CA ALA A 84 18.94 8.76 4.03
C ALA A 84 17.51 9.12 3.58
N VAL A 85 16.50 8.55 4.25
CA VAL A 85 15.09 8.93 4.05
C VAL A 85 14.87 10.39 4.45
N ASP A 86 15.35 10.82 5.62
CA ASP A 86 15.21 12.20 6.11
C ASP A 86 15.86 13.23 5.17
N GLU A 87 17.05 12.91 4.65
CA GLU A 87 17.72 13.73 3.63
C GLU A 87 16.87 13.82 2.35
N THR A 88 16.37 12.69 1.83
CA THR A 88 15.54 12.69 0.63
C THR A 88 14.24 13.48 0.81
N LEU A 89 13.55 13.29 1.93
CA LEU A 89 12.35 14.06 2.24
C LEU A 89 12.66 15.55 2.38
N THR A 90 13.75 15.92 3.05
CA THR A 90 14.10 17.34 3.22
C THR A 90 14.53 18.01 1.91
N GLU A 91 15.29 17.32 1.07
CA GLU A 91 15.90 17.90 -0.13
C GLU A 91 15.04 17.80 -1.38
N ARG A 92 14.28 16.70 -1.54
CA ARG A 92 13.51 16.42 -2.76
C ARG A 92 12.01 16.48 -2.56
N TYR A 93 11.52 15.98 -1.42
CA TYR A 93 10.08 15.82 -1.18
C TYR A 93 9.63 16.46 0.14
N PRO A 94 9.88 17.76 0.40
CA PRO A 94 9.65 18.36 1.72
C PRO A 94 8.17 18.51 2.09
N ASP A 95 7.29 18.52 1.10
CA ASP A 95 5.87 18.79 1.25
C ASP A 95 5.04 18.25 0.08
N ALA A 96 3.72 18.37 0.21
CA ALA A 96 2.75 17.92 -0.80
C ALA A 96 2.97 18.56 -2.18
N GLY A 97 3.43 19.80 -2.26
CA GLY A 97 3.70 20.47 -3.54
C GLY A 97 4.84 19.82 -4.29
N ALA A 98 5.95 19.58 -3.60
CA ALA A 98 7.10 18.88 -4.16
C ALA A 98 6.74 17.47 -4.67
N LEU A 99 5.83 16.78 -3.96
CA LEU A 99 5.32 15.47 -4.38
C LEU A 99 4.48 15.55 -5.66
N ILE A 100 3.59 16.53 -5.76
CA ILE A 100 2.78 16.76 -6.98
C ILE A 100 3.69 17.04 -8.17
N ASP A 101 4.68 17.91 -8.01
CA ASP A 101 5.66 18.26 -9.05
C ASP A 101 6.49 17.04 -9.49
N ALA A 102 6.81 16.15 -8.55
CA ALA A 102 7.49 14.89 -8.80
C ALA A 102 6.57 13.78 -9.36
N GLY A 103 5.27 14.05 -9.53
CA GLY A 103 4.32 13.12 -10.13
C GLY A 103 3.74 12.07 -9.17
N PHE A 104 3.98 12.20 -7.87
CA PHE A 104 3.33 11.37 -6.86
C PHE A 104 1.82 11.58 -6.88
N LYS A 105 1.09 10.51 -6.59
CA LYS A 105 -0.37 10.48 -6.60
C LYS A 105 -0.88 10.38 -5.17
N PRO A 106 -1.71 11.35 -4.73
CA PRO A 106 -2.30 11.30 -3.40
C PRO A 106 -3.17 10.07 -3.26
N TYR A 107 -3.08 9.49 -2.09
CA TYR A 107 -3.85 8.37 -1.61
C TYR A 107 -4.34 8.77 -0.22
N PHE A 108 -5.48 9.45 -0.19
CA PHE A 108 -6.21 9.66 1.06
C PHE A 108 -6.98 8.37 1.34
N ASP A 109 -6.71 7.75 2.48
CA ASP A 109 -7.32 6.49 2.85
C ASP A 109 -8.85 6.64 2.78
N ALA A 110 -9.43 5.93 1.81
CA ALA A 110 -10.78 6.12 1.28
C ALA A 110 -11.91 5.84 2.28
N PHE A 111 -11.56 5.42 3.48
CA PHE A 111 -12.49 5.24 4.56
C PHE A 111 -12.06 6.20 5.64
N ASP A 112 -12.94 7.14 5.91
CA ASP A 112 -13.04 7.91 7.14
C ASP A 112 -13.29 6.93 8.31
N VAL A 113 -12.39 5.96 8.51
CA VAL A 113 -12.26 5.22 9.77
C VAL A 113 -11.91 6.34 10.73
N ALA A 114 -12.91 6.76 11.48
CA ALA A 114 -13.09 8.09 12.09
C ALA A 114 -11.99 8.57 13.06
N ASP A 115 -10.83 7.93 13.06
CA ASP A 115 -9.68 8.12 13.92
C ASP A 115 -8.34 7.85 13.19
N GLU A 116 -8.26 7.70 11.85
CA GLU A 116 -6.97 7.58 11.14
C GLU A 116 -6.27 8.94 11.03
N ASP A 117 -5.78 9.37 12.20
CA ASP A 117 -4.54 10.06 12.47
C ASP A 117 -4.12 11.25 11.58
N GLY A 118 -4.89 11.81 10.65
CA GLY A 118 -4.52 13.05 9.96
C GLY A 118 -3.19 12.98 9.18
N TRP A 119 -2.90 11.87 8.51
CA TRP A 119 -1.80 11.74 7.56
C TRP A 119 -2.28 11.00 6.30
N SER A 120 -1.50 11.03 5.21
CA SER A 120 -1.86 10.43 3.93
C SER A 120 -0.66 9.77 3.27
N HIS A 121 -0.93 8.75 2.44
CA HIS A 121 0.08 8.17 1.57
C HIS A 121 0.08 8.91 0.23
N TRP A 122 1.26 9.05 -0.36
CA TRP A 122 1.47 9.56 -1.70
C TRP A 122 2.28 8.55 -2.45
N LEU A 123 1.76 8.00 -3.53
CA LEU A 123 2.33 6.86 -4.24
C LEU A 123 3.02 7.33 -5.53
N SER A 124 4.21 6.84 -5.82
CA SER A 124 4.92 7.12 -7.08
C SER A 124 4.62 6.03 -8.11
N PRO A 125 3.84 6.32 -9.18
CA PRO A 125 3.63 5.35 -10.25
C PRO A 125 4.92 5.01 -11.02
N GLU A 126 5.92 5.89 -10.96
CA GLU A 126 7.22 5.67 -11.59
C GLU A 126 8.06 4.64 -10.84
N TYR A 127 8.03 4.66 -9.50
CA TYR A 127 8.90 3.83 -8.66
C TYR A 127 8.23 2.50 -8.28
N ILE A 128 6.90 2.47 -8.13
CA ILE A 128 6.18 1.24 -7.84
C ILE A 128 6.41 0.21 -8.96
N GLY A 129 7.07 -0.90 -8.63
CA GLY A 129 7.25 -2.03 -9.53
C GLY A 129 8.31 -1.82 -10.62
N ASP A 130 9.27 -0.91 -10.41
CA ASP A 130 10.42 -0.74 -11.29
C ASP A 130 11.55 -1.76 -11.03
N GLY A 131 11.46 -2.50 -9.92
CA GLY A 131 12.36 -3.59 -9.54
C GLY A 131 13.40 -3.21 -8.49
N GLU A 132 13.55 -1.92 -8.18
CA GLU A 132 14.28 -1.46 -7.01
C GLU A 132 13.33 -1.49 -5.80
N VAL A 133 13.86 -1.88 -4.63
CA VAL A 133 13.10 -1.97 -3.37
C VAL A 133 14.05 -1.53 -2.27
N LEU A 134 13.53 -0.79 -1.28
CA LEU A 134 14.31 -0.27 -0.16
C LEU A 134 15.37 0.78 -0.61
N ASP A 135 15.05 1.57 -1.65
CA ASP A 135 15.89 2.69 -2.09
C ASP A 135 15.38 4.03 -1.50
N PRO A 136 16.07 4.62 -0.50
CA PRO A 136 15.65 5.87 0.10
C PRO A 136 15.60 7.05 -0.87
N ASP A 137 16.35 7.02 -1.98
CA ASP A 137 16.36 8.08 -3.00
C ASP A 137 15.10 8.06 -3.89
N ARG A 138 14.44 6.90 -3.99
CA ARG A 138 13.32 6.62 -4.91
C ARG A 138 12.18 5.88 -4.20
N PRO A 139 11.63 6.42 -3.08
CA PRO A 139 10.63 5.71 -2.30
C PRO A 139 9.32 5.53 -3.07
N GLU A 140 8.75 4.31 -3.06
CA GLU A 140 7.48 4.04 -3.74
C GLU A 140 6.31 4.82 -3.15
N SER A 141 6.42 5.20 -1.87
CA SER A 141 5.46 6.07 -1.21
C SER A 141 6.11 7.03 -0.22
N VAL A 142 5.59 8.26 -0.19
CA VAL A 142 5.88 9.26 0.84
C VAL A 142 4.65 9.46 1.73
N LEU A 143 4.88 9.62 3.04
CA LEU A 143 3.85 9.79 4.07
C LEU A 143 3.81 11.27 4.43
N VAL A 144 2.63 11.89 4.35
CA VAL A 144 2.45 13.34 4.55
C VAL A 144 1.50 13.57 5.72
N ASP A 145 1.88 14.45 6.64
CA ASP A 145 0.97 14.93 7.69
C ASP A 145 -0.07 15.87 7.07
N ASN A 146 -1.36 15.56 7.21
CA ASN A 146 -2.42 16.31 6.56
C ASN A 146 -2.64 17.68 7.21
N ALA A 147 -2.24 17.89 8.46
CA ALA A 147 -2.36 19.19 9.10
C ALA A 147 -1.28 20.15 8.60
N THR A 148 -0.01 19.74 8.59
CA THR A 148 1.14 20.59 8.23
C THR A 148 1.53 20.52 6.76
N TRP A 149 1.07 19.52 6.04
CA TRP A 149 1.37 19.20 4.63
C TRP A 149 2.85 18.86 4.39
N ARG A 150 3.57 18.51 5.47
CA ARG A 150 4.98 18.10 5.45
C ARG A 150 5.10 16.59 5.33
N SER A 151 6.14 16.15 4.63
CA SER A 151 6.52 14.74 4.62
C SER A 151 7.07 14.33 5.99
N ILE A 152 6.64 13.17 6.49
CA ILE A 152 6.95 12.67 7.84
C ILE A 152 7.54 11.24 7.84
N GLY A 153 7.60 10.61 6.67
CA GLY A 153 8.19 9.29 6.48
C GLY A 153 7.99 8.77 5.06
N VAL A 154 8.40 7.54 4.84
CA VAL A 154 8.18 6.82 3.58
C VAL A 154 7.60 5.44 3.85
N MET A 155 6.94 4.88 2.83
CA MET A 155 6.57 3.48 2.82
C MET A 155 7.15 2.84 1.56
N PHE A 156 8.04 1.87 1.76
CA PHE A 156 8.55 1.05 0.67
C PHE A 156 7.54 -0.01 0.26
N ILE A 157 7.47 -0.34 -1.02
CA ILE A 157 6.55 -1.34 -1.57
C ILE A 157 7.34 -2.37 -2.39
N ALA A 158 7.36 -3.62 -1.93
CA ALA A 158 8.19 -4.66 -2.56
C ALA A 158 7.58 -5.28 -3.83
N THR A 159 6.28 -5.10 -4.11
CA THR A 159 5.61 -5.64 -5.31
C THR A 159 4.44 -4.80 -5.81
N ARG A 160 4.05 -5.01 -7.07
CA ARG A 160 2.82 -4.42 -7.63
C ARG A 160 1.57 -5.30 -7.44
N GLY A 161 1.69 -6.64 -7.42
CA GLY A 161 0.50 -7.52 -7.49
C GLY A 161 0.06 -8.19 -6.19
N GLY A 162 0.69 -7.91 -5.04
CA GLY A 162 0.38 -8.58 -3.77
C GLY A 162 0.85 -10.04 -3.71
N GLU A 163 1.60 -10.51 -4.72
CA GLU A 163 2.24 -11.81 -4.73
C GLU A 163 3.16 -11.95 -3.51
N PRO A 164 3.23 -13.13 -2.88
CA PRO A 164 4.22 -13.39 -1.85
C PRO A 164 5.62 -13.23 -2.47
N VAL A 165 6.32 -12.21 -2.02
CA VAL A 165 7.77 -12.09 -2.18
C VAL A 165 8.42 -12.26 -0.82
N GLU A 166 9.68 -12.65 -0.84
CA GLU A 166 10.58 -12.45 0.30
C GLU A 166 11.25 -11.09 0.08
N PRO A 167 10.76 -10.02 0.74
CA PRO A 167 11.36 -8.70 0.61
C PRO A 167 12.75 -8.68 1.28
N PRO A 168 13.66 -7.79 0.84
CA PRO A 168 14.99 -7.70 1.44
C PRO A 168 14.87 -7.34 2.93
N PRO A 169 15.62 -8.01 3.83
CA PRO A 169 15.72 -7.54 5.20
C PRO A 169 16.37 -6.16 5.22
N VAL A 170 16.12 -5.39 6.28
CA VAL A 170 16.88 -4.16 6.54
C VAL A 170 18.31 -4.53 6.93
N TYR A 171 18.47 -5.59 7.71
CA TYR A 171 19.75 -6.22 8.01
C TYR A 171 19.55 -7.69 8.43
N ASP A 172 20.56 -8.52 8.18
CA ASP A 172 20.65 -9.91 8.62
C ASP A 172 22.02 -10.13 9.28
N ASP A 173 22.18 -11.22 10.03
CA ASP A 173 23.46 -11.55 10.69
C ASP A 173 24.41 -12.34 9.75
N GLY A 174 23.89 -12.74 8.58
CA GLY A 174 24.62 -13.48 7.56
C GLY A 174 25.53 -12.62 6.68
N ASP A 175 25.32 -11.31 6.65
CA ASP A 175 25.98 -10.37 5.76
C ASP A 175 26.80 -9.34 6.54
N GLY A 176 28.02 -9.75 6.90
CA GLY A 176 29.12 -8.80 7.12
C GLY A 176 29.53 -8.03 5.85
N SER A 177 28.60 -7.72 4.94
CA SER A 177 28.79 -6.75 3.86
C SER A 177 28.29 -5.41 4.39
N GLU A 178 29.16 -4.53 4.89
CA GLU A 178 29.73 -3.50 4.02
C GLU A 178 28.78 -3.23 2.85
N TRP A 179 27.85 -2.28 3.05
CA TRP A 179 27.23 -1.56 1.94
C TRP A 179 28.37 -1.13 1.03
N ASN A 180 28.65 -1.95 0.00
CA ASN A 180 29.73 -1.68 -0.92
C ASN A 180 29.26 -0.48 -1.74
N ASP A 181 29.74 0.68 -1.32
CA ASP A 181 30.05 1.82 -2.15
C ASP A 181 31.02 1.34 -3.26
N ASP A 182 30.55 0.50 -4.18
CA ASP A 182 31.21 0.14 -5.44
C ASP A 182 31.11 1.32 -6.44
N GLY A 183 31.27 2.53 -5.90
CA GLY A 183 31.42 3.79 -6.62
C GLY A 183 32.87 4.09 -6.99
N ASP A 184 33.84 3.20 -6.71
CA ASP A 184 35.24 3.40 -7.11
C ASP A 184 35.49 2.93 -8.55
N ARG A 185 35.08 3.82 -9.45
CA ARG A 185 35.78 4.18 -10.70
C ARG A 185 37.19 3.58 -10.85
N SER A 186 37.28 2.68 -11.82
CA SER A 186 38.20 2.81 -12.96
C SER A 186 39.69 3.04 -12.63
N GLU A 187 40.45 1.95 -12.45
CA GLU A 187 41.83 1.94 -12.94
C GLU A 187 42.11 0.71 -13.81
N ASP A 188 42.52 1.03 -15.04
CA ASP A 188 42.92 0.17 -16.14
C ASP A 188 43.86 -0.98 -15.75
N GLY A 189 43.55 -2.18 -16.27
CA GLY A 189 44.50 -3.29 -16.36
C GLY A 189 44.17 -4.17 -17.59
N PRO A 190 45.03 -4.22 -18.62
CA PRO A 190 44.74 -4.96 -19.84
C PRO A 190 45.15 -6.43 -19.75
N ASP A 191 44.37 -7.25 -20.46
CA ASP A 191 44.71 -8.48 -21.17
C ASP A 191 45.52 -9.57 -20.44
N ASP A 192 44.90 -10.74 -20.27
CA ASP A 192 45.59 -11.99 -20.62
C ASP A 192 44.60 -13.08 -21.09
N GLU A 193 44.80 -13.48 -22.35
CA GLU A 193 44.18 -14.62 -23.02
C GLU A 193 44.72 -15.94 -22.46
N SER A 194 43.84 -16.90 -22.16
CA SER A 194 43.98 -18.36 -22.36
C SER A 194 42.86 -19.03 -21.53
N GLY A 195 41.87 -19.71 -22.09
CA GLY A 195 41.96 -20.81 -23.05
C GLY A 195 41.99 -22.11 -22.25
N ASP A 196 40.86 -22.83 -22.16
CA ASP A 196 40.87 -24.30 -22.28
C ASP A 196 39.44 -24.85 -22.46
N ALA A 197 39.33 -25.76 -23.41
CA ALA A 197 38.15 -26.53 -23.72
C ALA A 197 38.20 -27.85 -22.94
N GLY A 198 37.09 -28.26 -22.33
CA GLY A 198 36.99 -29.53 -21.64
C GLY A 198 35.55 -30.01 -21.59
N GLU A 199 35.15 -30.74 -22.62
CA GLU A 199 33.99 -31.61 -22.64
C GLU A 199 34.19 -32.74 -21.62
N ASP A 200 33.18 -33.07 -20.83
CA ASP A 200 33.00 -34.46 -20.37
C ASP A 200 31.54 -34.73 -20.02
N GLU A 201 30.92 -35.52 -20.89
CA GLU A 201 29.64 -36.18 -20.70
C GLU A 201 29.81 -37.38 -19.76
N LEU A 202 29.02 -37.47 -18.68
CA LEU A 202 28.80 -38.74 -18.00
C LEU A 202 27.33 -38.90 -17.56
N ASP A 203 26.59 -39.59 -18.43
CA ASP A 203 25.42 -40.40 -18.13
C ASP A 203 25.73 -41.45 -17.04
N VAL A 204 24.97 -41.47 -15.95
CA VAL A 204 24.79 -42.71 -15.17
C VAL A 204 23.37 -42.82 -14.65
N ALA A 205 22.57 -43.61 -15.35
CA ALA A 205 21.30 -44.15 -14.87
C ALA A 205 21.56 -45.30 -13.88
N TYR A 206 20.93 -45.26 -12.71
CA TYR A 206 20.68 -46.45 -11.90
C TYR A 206 19.19 -46.52 -11.55
N ALA A 207 18.51 -47.43 -12.25
CA ALA A 207 17.26 -48.02 -11.80
C ALA A 207 17.60 -49.23 -10.92
N THR A 208 17.03 -49.29 -9.72
CA THR A 208 16.88 -50.54 -8.97
C THR A 208 15.48 -50.62 -8.37
N ASP A 209 14.90 -51.77 -8.67
CA ASP A 209 13.58 -52.32 -8.39
C ASP A 209 13.61 -53.09 -7.06
N MET A 210 12.42 -53.42 -6.53
CA MET A 210 12.09 -54.32 -5.40
C MET A 210 12.30 -53.72 -3.98
N GLU A 211 11.43 -53.86 -2.98
CA GLU A 211 10.52 -54.97 -2.61
C GLU A 211 9.27 -54.50 -1.85
N GLU A 212 8.18 -55.27 -1.99
CA GLU A 212 6.97 -55.20 -1.16
C GLU A 212 7.27 -55.72 0.27
N GLY A 213 7.03 -54.88 1.28
CA GLY A 213 7.14 -55.21 2.70
C GLY A 213 5.90 -54.76 3.46
N GLU A 214 5.06 -55.73 3.78
CA GLU A 214 3.84 -55.63 4.58
C GLU A 214 4.09 -55.35 6.09
N HIS A 215 3.09 -54.71 6.71
CA HIS A 215 2.75 -54.62 8.15
C HIS A 215 3.73 -53.94 9.11
N HIS A 216 3.37 -52.73 9.57
CA HIS A 216 3.32 -52.42 11.00
C HIS A 216 2.23 -51.39 11.33
N SER A 217 1.39 -51.80 12.27
CA SER A 217 0.31 -51.08 12.94
C SER A 217 0.83 -50.04 13.94
N ASP A 218 0.09 -48.95 14.06
CA ASP A 218 -0.10 -48.13 15.26
C ASP A 218 1.17 -47.66 15.98
N ASP A 219 1.71 -46.52 15.53
CA ASP A 219 2.37 -45.58 16.43
C ASP A 219 1.84 -44.17 16.14
N HIS A 220 1.40 -43.52 17.21
CA HIS A 220 0.95 -42.14 17.21
C HIS A 220 2.12 -41.23 16.81
N HIS A 221 2.17 -40.84 15.54
CA HIS A 221 2.96 -39.69 15.15
C HIS A 221 2.24 -38.45 15.68
N ASP A 222 2.68 -37.99 16.85
CA ASP A 222 2.83 -36.57 17.12
C ASP A 222 3.32 -35.95 15.80
N GLY A 223 2.43 -35.16 15.18
CA GLY A 223 2.73 -34.49 13.93
C GLY A 223 4.01 -33.70 14.10
N PRO A 224 4.82 -33.53 13.03
CA PRO A 224 5.98 -32.69 13.12
C PRO A 224 5.49 -31.32 13.60
N ASP A 225 5.83 -30.98 14.84
CA ASP A 225 5.99 -29.60 15.24
C ASP A 225 6.82 -29.00 14.10
N HIS A 226 6.20 -28.13 13.32
CA HIS A 226 6.93 -27.34 12.36
C HIS A 226 7.81 -26.44 13.21
N ASP A 227 8.99 -26.97 13.58
CA ASP A 227 10.18 -26.25 13.99
C ASP A 227 10.41 -25.21 12.89
N HIS A 228 9.72 -24.08 13.00
CA HIS A 228 10.22 -22.86 12.44
C HIS A 228 11.56 -22.70 13.15
N PRO A 229 12.69 -22.73 12.41
CA PRO A 229 13.96 -22.43 13.04
C PRO A 229 13.74 -21.15 13.85
N PRO A 230 14.17 -21.11 15.13
CA PRO A 230 13.99 -19.93 15.96
C PRO A 230 14.41 -18.74 15.11
N GLY A 231 13.49 -17.79 14.92
CA GLY A 231 13.74 -16.60 14.12
C GLY A 231 15.09 -16.04 14.53
N ASP A 232 15.90 -15.67 13.53
CA ASP A 232 17.19 -15.07 13.83
C ASP A 232 16.89 -13.78 14.62
N ALA A 233 17.27 -13.79 15.90
CA ALA A 233 16.94 -12.72 16.83
C ALA A 233 17.60 -11.40 16.42
N ASP A 234 18.55 -11.47 15.48
CA ASP A 234 19.33 -10.35 15.01
C ASP A 234 18.92 -9.92 13.57
N ARG A 235 18.02 -10.65 12.88
CA ARG A 235 17.46 -10.25 11.57
C ARG A 235 16.31 -9.26 11.74
N CYS A 236 16.40 -8.11 11.06
CA CYS A 236 15.31 -7.14 10.97
C CYS A 236 14.72 -7.11 9.56
N SER A 237 13.44 -7.44 9.47
CA SER A 237 12.67 -7.45 8.23
C SER A 237 11.21 -7.10 8.52
N PRO A 238 10.88 -5.82 8.80
CA PRO A 238 9.58 -5.39 9.34
C PRO A 238 8.47 -5.27 8.27
N TRP A 239 8.59 -6.03 7.18
CA TRP A 239 7.64 -6.05 6.09
C TRP A 239 6.31 -6.70 6.47
N HIS A 240 5.20 -6.06 6.11
CA HIS A 240 3.85 -6.54 6.37
C HIS A 240 2.95 -6.29 5.16
N TYR A 241 1.76 -6.88 5.19
CA TYR A 241 0.69 -6.62 4.22
C TYR A 241 -0.61 -6.31 4.94
N HIS A 242 -1.47 -5.51 4.33
CA HIS A 242 -2.83 -5.32 4.79
C HIS A 242 -3.76 -6.37 4.17
N ALA A 243 -4.50 -7.06 5.02
CA ALA A 243 -5.54 -8.03 4.63
C ALA A 243 -6.96 -7.51 4.93
N GLY A 244 -7.04 -6.42 5.71
CA GLY A 244 -8.26 -5.72 6.01
C GLY A 244 -8.82 -5.00 4.78
N PHE A 245 -10.15 -4.86 4.74
CA PHE A 245 -10.85 -4.21 3.64
C PHE A 245 -10.37 -2.78 3.36
N PRO A 246 -10.12 -1.89 4.36
CA PRO A 246 -9.67 -0.53 4.10
C PRO A 246 -8.38 -0.48 3.25
N GLY A 247 -7.29 -1.10 3.72
CA GLY A 247 -6.03 -1.11 2.98
C GLY A 247 -6.12 -1.81 1.62
N ARG A 248 -6.88 -2.90 1.51
CA ARG A 248 -7.07 -3.60 0.24
C ARG A 248 -7.87 -2.81 -0.78
N PHE A 249 -8.95 -2.16 -0.34
CA PHE A 249 -9.76 -1.33 -1.21
C PHE A 249 -8.99 -0.11 -1.65
N ALA A 250 -8.24 0.51 -0.74
CA ALA A 250 -7.48 1.68 -1.09
C ALA A 250 -6.37 1.29 -2.10
N TRP A 251 -5.64 0.17 -1.92
CA TRP A 251 -4.71 -0.35 -2.95
C TRP A 251 -5.40 -0.65 -4.30
N TRP A 252 -6.56 -1.32 -4.27
CA TRP A 252 -7.36 -1.56 -5.46
C TRP A 252 -7.75 -0.24 -6.14
N TYR A 253 -8.18 0.76 -5.39
CA TYR A 253 -8.56 2.07 -5.88
C TYR A 253 -7.39 2.76 -6.59
N TYR A 254 -6.20 2.75 -5.99
CA TYR A 254 -4.98 3.27 -6.62
C TYR A 254 -4.76 2.65 -8.00
N ARG A 255 -4.78 1.31 -8.08
CA ARG A 255 -4.60 0.57 -9.33
C ARG A 255 -5.66 0.94 -10.37
N GLN A 256 -6.92 1.02 -9.98
CA GLN A 256 -8.00 1.37 -10.91
C GLN A 256 -7.89 2.80 -11.43
N VAL A 257 -7.52 3.74 -10.57
CA VAL A 257 -7.59 5.17 -10.89
C VAL A 257 -6.32 5.70 -11.51
N TYR A 258 -5.16 5.28 -11.00
CA TYR A 258 -3.86 5.80 -11.44
C TYR A 258 -3.14 4.86 -12.41
N GLU A 259 -3.23 3.53 -12.23
CA GLU A 259 -2.68 2.56 -13.20
C GLU A 259 -3.66 2.26 -14.35
N ARG A 260 -4.93 2.63 -14.20
CA ARG A 260 -6.00 2.48 -15.21
C ARG A 260 -6.29 1.02 -15.59
N ASP A 261 -6.13 0.11 -14.64
CA ASP A 261 -6.35 -1.34 -14.83
C ASP A 261 -7.74 -1.70 -15.39
N PHE A 262 -8.74 -0.84 -15.16
CA PHE A 262 -10.07 -1.00 -15.76
C PHE A 262 -10.05 -1.02 -17.30
N GLU A 263 -9.06 -0.39 -17.94
CA GLU A 263 -8.90 -0.37 -19.41
C GLU A 263 -8.49 -1.74 -19.94
N GLU A 264 -7.67 -2.45 -19.17
CA GLU A 264 -7.26 -3.84 -19.43
C GLU A 264 -8.30 -4.85 -18.94
N ARG A 265 -9.35 -4.36 -18.27
CA ARG A 265 -10.42 -5.14 -17.62
C ARG A 265 -9.92 -5.97 -16.43
N ASP A 266 -8.81 -5.56 -15.82
CA ASP A 266 -8.42 -6.09 -14.53
C ASP A 266 -9.17 -5.33 -13.43
N LEU A 267 -10.27 -5.93 -12.99
CA LEU A 267 -11.10 -5.43 -11.88
C LEU A 267 -10.95 -6.32 -10.64
N GLU A 268 -9.93 -7.20 -10.59
CA GLU A 268 -9.79 -8.16 -9.50
C GLU A 268 -9.54 -7.43 -8.18
N PHE A 269 -10.41 -7.69 -7.19
CA PHE A 269 -10.21 -7.17 -5.85
C PHE A 269 -9.16 -8.03 -5.13
N PRO A 270 -8.01 -7.47 -4.73
CA PRO A 270 -6.86 -8.24 -4.28
C PRO A 270 -7.15 -8.91 -2.93
N CYS A 271 -6.55 -10.05 -2.62
CA CYS A 271 -6.70 -10.71 -1.30
C CYS A 271 -6.00 -9.94 -0.16
N ARG A 272 -4.95 -9.18 -0.49
CA ARG A 272 -4.11 -8.38 0.40
C ARG A 272 -3.38 -7.31 -0.42
N THR A 273 -2.78 -6.32 0.23
CA THR A 273 -1.85 -5.40 -0.41
C THR A 273 -0.51 -6.08 -0.73
N PRO A 274 0.35 -5.44 -1.54
CA PRO A 274 1.78 -5.73 -1.55
C PRO A 274 2.41 -5.75 -0.15
N CYS A 275 3.57 -6.40 -0.07
CA CYS A 275 4.45 -6.26 1.08
C CYS A 275 4.97 -4.83 1.13
N MET A 276 4.86 -4.22 2.31
CA MET A 276 5.23 -2.83 2.55
C MET A 276 5.94 -2.67 3.89
N MET A 277 6.72 -1.60 3.99
CA MET A 277 7.49 -1.27 5.18
C MET A 277 7.55 0.25 5.35
N HIS A 278 7.08 0.74 6.49
CA HIS A 278 7.17 2.15 6.85
C HIS A 278 8.55 2.47 7.42
N VAL A 279 9.03 3.68 7.16
CA VAL A 279 10.19 4.29 7.82
C VAL A 279 9.82 5.73 8.18
N TRP A 280 9.67 5.99 9.48
CA TRP A 280 9.34 7.32 10.00
C TRP A 280 10.61 8.14 10.24
N THR A 281 10.60 9.41 9.81
CA THR A 281 11.69 10.36 10.08
C THR A 281 11.45 11.15 11.35
N VAL A 282 10.19 11.27 11.77
CA VAL A 282 9.79 11.82 13.07
C VAL A 282 9.81 10.75 14.18
N ASP A 283 9.79 11.18 15.43
CA ASP A 283 9.78 10.25 16.55
C ASP A 283 8.46 9.49 16.62
N HIS A 284 8.53 8.19 16.91
CA HIS A 284 7.36 7.33 16.97
C HIS A 284 7.47 6.41 18.20
N PRO A 285 6.45 6.34 19.08
CA PRO A 285 6.53 5.54 20.32
C PRO A 285 6.66 4.03 20.08
N GLU A 286 6.23 3.56 18.90
CA GLU A 286 6.37 2.16 18.46
C GLU A 286 7.61 1.91 17.58
N GLY A 287 8.51 2.90 17.45
CA GLY A 287 9.78 2.79 16.73
C GLY A 287 9.73 3.21 15.26
N VAL A 288 10.89 3.18 14.60
CA VAL A 288 11.10 3.71 13.24
C VAL A 288 10.25 2.99 12.19
N TYR A 289 9.99 1.70 12.39
CA TYR A 289 9.22 0.85 11.47
C TYR A 289 7.76 0.65 11.91
N ALA A 290 7.23 1.54 12.75
CA ALA A 290 5.87 1.43 13.23
C ALA A 290 4.85 1.38 12.08
N HIS A 291 3.81 0.57 12.25
CA HIS A 291 2.76 0.40 11.26
C HIS A 291 1.86 1.63 11.15
N GLY A 292 1.41 2.14 12.29
CA GLY A 292 0.55 3.32 12.37
C GLY A 292 1.33 4.61 12.19
N GLY A 293 0.60 5.70 11.95
CA GLY A 293 1.18 7.03 11.92
C GLY A 293 1.60 7.51 13.31
N PRO A 294 2.62 8.38 13.39
CA PRO A 294 3.05 8.98 14.66
C PRO A 294 1.88 9.74 15.28
N PRO A 295 1.68 9.69 16.61
CA PRO A 295 0.70 10.56 17.27
C PRO A 295 0.97 12.03 16.98
N ALA A 296 -0.08 12.86 16.96
CA ALA A 296 0.03 14.27 16.58
C ALA A 296 1.08 15.05 17.40
N GLU A 297 1.29 14.72 18.68
CA GLU A 297 2.32 15.37 19.51
C GLU A 297 3.77 15.09 19.11
N PHE A 298 4.02 14.12 18.22
CA PHE A 298 5.36 13.82 17.70
C PHE A 298 5.59 14.34 16.29
N ARG A 299 4.57 14.92 15.65
CA ARG A 299 4.65 15.42 14.28
C ARG A 299 5.23 16.83 14.22
N PRO A 300 5.65 17.30 13.03
CA PRO A 300 6.18 18.64 12.89
C PRO A 300 5.14 19.68 13.36
N ASP A 301 5.56 20.60 14.22
CA ASP A 301 4.70 21.73 14.63
C ASP A 301 4.62 22.81 13.54
N ALA A 302 5.60 22.85 12.63
CA ALA A 302 5.73 23.90 11.63
C ALA A 302 5.11 23.46 10.30
N PRO A 303 4.07 24.16 9.81
CA PRO A 303 3.49 23.88 8.50
C PRO A 303 4.47 24.09 7.34
N ALA A 304 4.10 23.59 6.16
CA ALA A 304 4.74 23.97 4.89
C ALA A 304 4.71 25.50 4.72
N ASP A 305 5.86 26.09 4.42
CA ASP A 305 5.98 27.56 4.26
C ASP A 305 5.29 28.04 2.98
N ASP A 306 5.36 27.21 1.93
CA ASP A 306 4.73 27.39 0.63
C ASP A 306 4.25 25.99 0.19
N PRO A 307 2.95 25.77 -0.06
CA PRO A 307 2.45 24.47 -0.48
C PRO A 307 2.89 24.10 -1.90
N GLY A 308 3.50 25.00 -2.67
CA GLY A 308 4.03 24.70 -4.01
C GLY A 308 2.97 24.60 -5.12
N PHE A 309 1.69 24.80 -4.81
CA PHE A 309 0.60 24.84 -5.79
C PHE A 309 -0.45 25.90 -5.43
N ASP A 310 -1.22 26.33 -6.43
CA ASP A 310 -2.28 27.32 -6.27
C ASP A 310 -3.46 26.73 -5.46
N THR A 311 -3.63 27.17 -4.21
CA THR A 311 -4.75 26.81 -3.34
C THR A 311 -5.18 27.97 -2.44
N ASP A 312 -6.46 27.99 -2.05
CA ASP A 312 -7.00 28.95 -1.08
C ASP A 312 -6.88 28.47 0.38
N ALA A 313 -6.48 27.20 0.59
CA ALA A 313 -6.29 26.60 1.91
C ALA A 313 -4.92 26.93 2.50
N THR A 314 -4.81 26.92 3.83
CA THR A 314 -3.59 27.28 4.56
C THR A 314 -3.05 26.08 5.34
N PRO A 315 -1.81 25.60 5.05
CA PRO A 315 -1.15 24.57 5.85
C PRO A 315 -1.12 24.94 7.34
N GLY A 316 -1.54 24.01 8.20
CA GLY A 316 -1.66 24.18 9.65
C GLY A 316 -2.99 24.78 10.13
N GLU A 317 -3.83 25.30 9.23
CA GLU A 317 -5.20 25.74 9.51
C GLU A 317 -6.24 24.84 8.84
N ASP A 318 -5.97 24.39 7.61
CA ASP A 318 -6.82 23.51 6.81
C ASP A 318 -6.12 22.17 6.56
N ASP A 319 -6.87 21.08 6.67
CA ASP A 319 -6.34 19.74 6.39
C ASP A 319 -6.14 19.53 4.89
N LEU A 320 -5.09 18.79 4.54
CA LEU A 320 -4.82 18.33 3.19
C LEU A 320 -5.87 17.30 2.79
N GLU A 321 -6.73 17.66 1.84
CA GLU A 321 -7.81 16.80 1.33
C GLU A 321 -8.03 16.99 -0.18
N TRP A 322 -8.86 16.14 -0.78
CA TRP A 322 -9.19 16.21 -2.21
C TRP A 322 -9.68 17.59 -2.69
N THR A 323 -10.33 18.38 -1.83
CA THR A 323 -10.85 19.70 -2.24
C THR A 323 -9.77 20.77 -2.36
N VAL A 324 -8.66 20.58 -1.62
CA VAL A 324 -7.52 21.49 -1.52
C VAL A 324 -6.55 21.29 -2.68
N LEU A 325 -6.45 20.07 -3.21
CA LEU A 325 -5.52 19.71 -4.28
C LEU A 325 -5.89 20.32 -5.65
N PRO A 326 -4.88 20.62 -6.49
CA PRO A 326 -5.12 21.11 -7.84
C PRO A 326 -5.78 20.04 -8.72
N GLU A 327 -6.50 20.47 -9.75
CA GLU A 327 -7.33 19.59 -10.59
C GLU A 327 -6.57 18.41 -11.22
N ASP A 328 -5.31 18.59 -11.57
CA ASP A 328 -4.44 17.62 -12.22
C ASP A 328 -3.76 16.64 -11.24
N ALA A 329 -3.68 16.99 -9.95
CA ALA A 329 -3.27 16.06 -8.89
C ALA A 329 -4.43 15.17 -8.44
N ARG A 330 -5.67 15.54 -8.75
CA ARG A 330 -6.86 14.79 -8.36
C ARG A 330 -7.20 13.69 -9.36
N PRO A 331 -7.74 12.57 -8.88
CA PRO A 331 -8.30 11.55 -9.75
C PRO A 331 -9.61 12.02 -10.38
N ASP A 332 -9.94 11.48 -11.55
CA ASP A 332 -11.21 11.74 -12.25
C ASP A 332 -12.45 11.34 -11.40
N ARG A 333 -12.26 10.40 -10.47
CA ARG A 333 -13.28 9.96 -9.52
C ARG A 333 -12.68 9.73 -8.15
N THR A 334 -13.22 10.36 -7.12
CA THR A 334 -12.80 10.10 -5.73
C THR A 334 -13.39 8.79 -5.20
N PRO A 335 -12.87 8.24 -4.10
CA PRO A 335 -13.42 7.02 -3.52
C PRO A 335 -14.91 7.13 -3.15
N ASP A 336 -15.36 8.29 -2.66
CA ASP A 336 -16.76 8.56 -2.34
C ASP A 336 -17.68 8.48 -3.56
N GLU A 337 -17.19 8.85 -4.73
CA GLU A 337 -17.94 8.79 -5.99
C GLU A 337 -18.03 7.37 -6.55
N LEU A 338 -17.09 6.49 -6.19
CA LEU A 338 -17.12 5.07 -6.52
C LEU A 338 -17.97 4.25 -5.55
N SER A 339 -18.15 4.76 -4.33
CA SER A 339 -19.10 4.21 -3.36
C SER A 339 -20.53 4.40 -3.89
N LEU A 340 -21.01 3.41 -4.65
CA LEU A 340 -22.42 3.27 -5.10
C LEU A 340 -23.43 3.18 -3.93
N LEU A 341 -22.96 3.28 -2.70
CA LEU A 341 -23.74 3.53 -1.49
C LEU A 341 -23.93 5.05 -1.35
N GLY A 342 -24.83 5.63 -2.15
CA GLY A 342 -25.20 7.04 -1.98
C GLY A 342 -25.69 7.37 -0.55
N PRO A 343 -25.83 8.67 -0.20
CA PRO A 343 -26.31 9.09 1.11
C PRO A 343 -27.70 8.54 1.50
#